data_AF-A0A450Y2R7-F1
#
_entry.id   AF-A0A450Y2R7-F1
#
_cell.length_a   1.000
_cell.length_b   1.000
_cell.length_c   1.000
_cell.angle_alpha   90.00
_cell.angle_beta   90.00
_cell.angle_gamma   90.00
#
_symmetry.space_group_name_H-M   'P 1'
#
loop_
_entity.id
_entity.type
_entity.pdbx_description
1 polymer ?
#
loop_
_entity_poly.entity_id
_entity_poly.type
_entity_poly.pdbx_seq_one_letter_code
_entity_poly.pdbx_strand_id
1 'polypeptide(L)'
;MTDQELKELVASLAVSHQEAKIEIKESRAAQQETDRRLKENFEETDRRLKESFEETKQLRKSIAETNLQTNLQIKELGRQIGGLGRKFGGFTEGMAYPSMKKLLRERFHMEFIVPR
;
A
#
# COMPACT_ATOMS: atom_id res chain seq x y z
N MET A 1 37.20 -68.10 14.29
CA MET A 1 37.05 -67.00 15.26
C MET A 1 37.65 -67.48 16.57
N THR A 2 38.66 -66.78 17.06
CA THR A 2 39.26 -67.03 18.38
C THR A 2 38.48 -66.28 19.46
N ASP A 3 38.55 -66.75 20.70
CA ASP A 3 37.86 -66.12 21.84
C ASP A 3 38.32 -64.66 22.08
N GLN A 4 39.53 -64.34 21.63
CA GLN A 4 40.13 -63.00 21.60
C GLN A 4 39.39 -62.06 20.64
N GLU A 5 39.15 -62.50 19.40
CA GLU A 5 38.44 -61.73 18.38
C GLU A 5 36.99 -61.42 18.80
N LEU A 6 36.34 -62.36 19.49
CA LEU A 6 35.00 -62.17 20.05
C LEU A 6 34.97 -61.10 21.14
N LYS A 7 35.94 -61.10 22.05
CA LYS A 7 36.05 -60.07 23.10
C LYS A 7 36.31 -58.68 22.52
N GLU A 8 37.17 -58.58 21.52
CA GLU A 8 37.45 -57.31 20.84
C GLU A 8 36.21 -56.77 20.11
N LEU A 9 35.48 -57.64 19.40
CA LEU A 9 34.25 -57.25 18.70
C LEU A 9 33.16 -56.78 19.66
N VAL A 10 32.99 -57.45 20.80
CA VAL A 10 32.01 -57.05 21.83
C VAL A 10 32.41 -55.73 22.47
N ALA A 11 33.71 -55.52 22.72
CA ALA A 11 34.22 -54.25 23.24
C ALA A 11 33.99 -53.10 22.24
N SER A 12 34.28 -53.30 20.95
CA SER A 12 34.05 -52.28 19.92
C SER A 12 32.57 -51.96 19.74
N LEU A 13 31.70 -52.98 19.83
CA LEU A 13 30.26 -52.80 19.73
C LEU A 13 29.70 -52.02 20.94
N ALA A 14 30.21 -52.28 22.15
CA ALA A 14 29.82 -51.55 23.35
C ALA A 14 30.19 -50.06 23.27
N VAL A 15 31.39 -49.75 22.77
CA VAL A 15 31.84 -48.37 22.52
C VAL A 15 30.95 -47.69 21.47
N SER A 16 30.74 -48.33 20.32
CA SER A 16 29.91 -47.80 19.24
C SER A 16 28.46 -47.54 19.69
N HIS A 17 27.88 -48.42 20.49
CA HIS A 17 26.53 -48.22 21.03
C HIS A 17 26.47 -47.08 22.05
N GLN A 18 27.53 -46.85 22.82
CA GLN A 18 27.63 -45.73 23.74
C GLN A 18 27.77 -44.39 23.00
N GLU A 19 28.58 -44.34 21.95
CA GLU A 19 28.71 -43.19 21.05
C GLU A 19 27.37 -42.86 20.37
N ALA A 20 26.70 -43.86 19.80
CA ALA A 20 25.39 -43.68 19.18
C ALA A 20 24.34 -43.12 20.15
N LYS A 21 24.36 -43.54 21.43
CA LYS A 21 23.47 -42.97 22.46
C LYS A 21 23.75 -41.49 22.74
N ILE A 22 25.01 -41.09 22.72
CA ILE A 22 25.41 -39.69 22.91
C ILE A 22 24.92 -38.87 21.72
N GLU A 23 25.18 -39.32 20.49
CA GLU A 23 24.73 -38.64 19.27
C GLU A 23 23.21 -38.50 19.20
N ILE A 24 22.45 -39.56 19.55
CA ILE A 24 20.98 -39.49 19.60
C ILE A 24 20.50 -38.46 20.61
N LYS A 25 21.17 -38.36 21.77
CA LYS A 25 20.80 -37.39 22.81
C LYS A 25 21.08 -35.96 22.35
N GLU A 26 22.23 -35.72 21.73
CA GLU A 26 22.58 -34.43 21.15
C GLU A 26 21.64 -34.04 20.00
N SER A 27 21.33 -34.98 19.12
CA SER A 27 20.37 -34.79 18.02
C SER A 27 18.98 -34.40 18.53
N ARG A 28 18.49 -35.07 19.58
CA ARG A 28 17.20 -34.71 20.22
C ARG A 28 17.23 -33.32 20.85
N ALA A 29 18.32 -32.95 21.51
CA ALA A 29 18.46 -31.62 22.08
C ALA A 29 18.46 -30.54 20.98
N ALA A 30 19.18 -30.77 19.88
CA ALA A 30 19.21 -29.88 18.72
C ALA A 30 17.83 -29.75 18.04
N GLN A 31 17.08 -30.85 17.93
CA GLN A 31 15.70 -30.82 17.42
C GLN A 31 14.79 -29.99 18.32
N GLN A 32 14.84 -30.19 19.64
CA GLN A 32 14.02 -29.42 20.58
C GLN A 32 14.33 -27.92 20.52
N GLU A 33 15.61 -27.55 20.37
CA GLU A 33 15.97 -26.14 20.21
C GLU A 33 15.50 -25.58 18.86
N THR A 34 15.57 -26.37 17.80
CA THR A 34 15.05 -25.98 16.47
C THR A 34 13.54 -25.75 16.52
N ASP A 35 12.78 -26.66 17.14
CA ASP A 35 11.33 -26.53 17.29
C ASP A 35 10.96 -25.29 18.10
N ARG A 36 11.72 -25.01 19.17
CA ARG A 36 11.53 -23.81 19.99
C ARG A 36 11.76 -22.53 19.17
N ARG A 37 12.88 -22.45 18.44
CA ARG A 37 13.21 -21.30 17.59
C ARG A 37 12.18 -21.11 16.48
N LEU A 38 11.70 -22.20 15.87
CA LEU A 38 10.65 -22.15 14.87
C LEU A 38 9.36 -21.56 15.46
N LYS A 39 8.95 -22.02 16.64
CA LYS A 39 7.76 -21.50 17.31
C LYS A 39 7.87 -20.01 17.62
N GLU A 40 9.01 -19.58 18.18
CA GLU A 40 9.28 -18.17 18.48
C GLU A 40 9.23 -17.32 17.20
N ASN A 41 9.84 -17.79 16.11
CA ASN A 41 9.80 -17.11 14.81
C ASN A 41 8.39 -17.01 14.22
N PHE A 42 7.57 -18.06 14.36
CA PHE A 42 6.17 -18.04 13.92
C PHE A 42 5.34 -17.01 14.70
N GLU A 43 5.50 -16.97 16.02
CA GLU A 43 4.81 -15.99 16.88
C GLU A 43 5.23 -14.55 16.56
N GLU A 44 6.53 -14.33 16.31
CA GLU A 44 7.03 -13.02 15.89
C GLU A 44 6.48 -12.61 14.52
N THR A 45 6.47 -13.54 13.56
CA THR A 45 5.95 -13.30 12.21
C THR A 45 4.46 -12.95 12.25
N ASP A 46 3.66 -13.68 13.02
CA ASP A 46 2.23 -13.41 13.20
C ASP A 46 1.99 -12.03 13.83
N ARG A 47 2.81 -11.65 14.83
CA ARG A 47 2.73 -10.33 15.45
C ARG A 47 3.04 -9.21 14.45
N ARG A 48 4.16 -9.31 13.72
CA ARG A 48 4.55 -8.33 12.70
C ARG A 48 3.50 -8.20 11.59
N LEU A 49 2.89 -9.31 11.19
CA LEU A 49 1.84 -9.35 10.19
C LEU A 49 0.59 -8.61 10.68
N LYS A 50 0.16 -8.83 11.93
CA LYS A 50 -0.96 -8.11 12.56
C LYS A 50 -0.71 -6.61 12.66
N GLU A 51 0.49 -6.21 13.08
CA GLU A 51 0.90 -4.80 13.15
C GLU A 51 0.83 -4.15 11.76
N SER A 52 1.42 -4.81 10.75
CA SER A 52 1.40 -4.32 9.36
C SER A 52 -0.02 -4.20 8.80
N PHE A 53 -0.93 -5.12 9.15
CA PHE A 53 -2.33 -5.05 8.76
C PHE A 53 -3.04 -3.83 9.37
N GLU A 54 -2.84 -3.56 10.66
CA GLU A 54 -3.45 -2.40 11.31
C GLU A 54 -2.86 -1.08 10.78
N GLU A 55 -1.55 -1.01 10.55
CA GLU A 55 -0.92 0.15 9.89
C GLU A 55 -1.50 0.40 8.49
N THR A 56 -1.60 -0.64 7.67
CA THR A 56 -2.18 -0.56 6.31
C THR A 56 -3.62 -0.08 6.36
N LYS A 57 -4.40 -0.55 7.33
CA LYS A 57 -5.80 -0.16 7.51
C LYS A 57 -5.93 1.30 7.94
N GLN A 58 -5.09 1.78 8.85
CA GLN A 58 -5.05 3.18 9.25
C GLN A 58 -4.66 4.09 8.08
N LEU A 59 -3.61 3.71 7.34
CA LEU A 59 -3.17 4.43 6.16
C LEU A 59 -4.28 4.53 5.10
N ARG A 60 -4.99 3.43 4.82
CA ARG A 60 -6.13 3.43 3.89
C ARG A 60 -7.25 4.38 4.31
N LYS A 61 -7.57 4.43 5.61
CA LYS A 61 -8.58 5.38 6.14
C LYS A 61 -8.14 6.82 5.94
N SER A 62 -6.89 7.15 6.30
CA SER A 62 -6.35 8.50 6.12
C SER A 62 -6.35 8.93 4.66
N ILE A 63 -5.91 8.04 3.74
CA ILE A 63 -5.96 8.30 2.29
C ILE A 63 -7.39 8.56 1.82
N ALA A 64 -8.37 7.77 2.28
CA ALA A 64 -9.77 7.97 1.90
C ALA A 64 -10.31 9.33 2.38
N GLU A 65 -10.00 9.73 3.60
CA GLU A 65 -10.38 11.03 4.16
C GLU A 65 -9.73 12.18 3.40
N THR A 66 -8.42 12.11 3.12
CA THR A 66 -7.70 13.10 2.33
C THR A 66 -8.27 13.21 0.92
N ASN A 67 -8.56 12.09 0.26
CA ASN A 67 -9.16 12.09 -1.07
C ASN A 67 -10.55 12.75 -1.08
N LEU A 68 -11.36 12.49 -0.06
CA LEU A 68 -12.67 13.13 0.07
C LEU A 68 -12.53 14.66 0.21
N GLN A 69 -11.62 15.12 1.07
CA GLN A 69 -11.34 16.55 1.24
C GLN A 69 -10.85 17.21 -0.05
N THR A 70 -9.89 16.57 -0.73
CA THR A 70 -9.37 17.05 -2.01
C THR A 70 -10.46 17.14 -3.07
N ASN A 71 -11.35 16.14 -3.16
CA ASN A 71 -12.47 16.16 -4.10
C ASN A 71 -13.43 17.33 -3.84
N LEU A 72 -13.72 17.63 -2.56
CA LEU A 72 -14.54 18.79 -2.20
C LEU A 72 -13.87 20.11 -2.61
N GLN A 73 -12.56 20.24 -2.36
CA GLN A 73 -11.78 21.42 -2.75
C GLN A 73 -11.74 21.60 -4.27
N ILE A 74 -11.51 20.52 -5.04
CA ILE A 74 -11.52 20.56 -6.51
C ILE A 74 -12.90 20.99 -7.03
N LYS A 75 -13.98 20.46 -6.46
CA LYS A 75 -15.34 20.83 -6.86
C LYS A 75 -15.63 22.31 -6.60
N GLU A 76 -15.24 22.81 -5.43
CA GLU A 76 -15.41 24.21 -5.08
C GLU A 76 -14.56 25.13 -5.96
N LEU A 77 -13.31 24.77 -6.22
CA LEU A 77 -12.45 25.50 -7.16
C LEU A 77 -13.04 25.55 -8.56
N GLY A 78 -13.57 24.43 -9.07
CA GLY A 78 -14.27 24.38 -10.35
C GLY A 78 -15.50 25.31 -10.39
N ARG A 79 -16.26 25.39 -9.29
CA ARG A 79 -17.39 26.32 -9.16
C ARG A 79 -16.92 27.78 -9.22
N GLN A 80 -15.84 28.12 -8.52
CA GLN A 80 -15.27 29.46 -8.50
C GLN A 80 -14.73 29.87 -9.88
N ILE A 81 -13.95 28.99 -10.52
CA ILE A 81 -13.42 29.23 -11.88
C ILE A 81 -14.56 29.39 -12.87
N GLY A 82 -15.57 28.52 -12.86
CA GLY A 82 -16.75 28.65 -13.72
C GLY A 82 -17.55 29.93 -13.45
N GLY A 83 -17.66 30.33 -12.17
CA GLY A 83 -18.26 31.60 -11.78
C GLY A 83 -17.50 32.82 -12.30
N LEU A 84 -16.17 32.80 -12.21
CA LEU A 84 -15.30 33.82 -12.78
C LEU A 84 -15.44 33.88 -14.30
N GLY A 85 -15.38 32.74 -14.99
CA GLY A 85 -15.55 32.65 -16.44
C GLY A 85 -16.87 33.29 -16.90
N ARG A 86 -17.98 33.03 -16.20
CA ARG A 86 -19.26 33.70 -16.50
C ARG A 86 -19.21 35.21 -16.30
N LYS A 87 -18.61 35.69 -15.22
CA LYS A 87 -18.47 37.12 -14.95
C LYS A 87 -17.61 37.82 -16.01
N PHE A 88 -16.45 37.25 -16.34
CA PHE A 88 -15.56 37.78 -17.35
C PHE A 88 -16.22 37.74 -18.74
N GLY A 89 -16.88 36.65 -19.10
CA GLY A 89 -17.62 36.55 -20.36
C GLY A 89 -18.68 37.64 -20.49
N GLY A 90 -19.55 37.79 -19.49
CA GLY A 90 -20.58 38.84 -19.49
C GLY A 90 -19.99 40.26 -19.49
N PHE A 91 -18.89 40.48 -18.77
CA PHE A 91 -18.19 41.76 -18.78
C PHE A 91 -17.60 42.08 -20.17
N THR A 92 -16.90 41.14 -20.79
CA THR A 92 -16.34 41.31 -22.13
C THR A 92 -17.42 41.50 -23.19
N GLU A 93 -18.54 40.77 -23.10
CA GLU A 93 -19.70 40.99 -23.97
C GLU A 93 -20.26 42.40 -23.81
N GLY A 94 -20.48 42.85 -22.57
CA GLY A 94 -20.95 44.21 -22.28
C GLY A 94 -20.02 45.29 -22.84
N MET A 95 -18.70 45.08 -22.77
CA MET A 95 -17.69 45.99 -23.33
C MET A 95 -17.68 45.98 -24.87
N ALA A 96 -17.83 44.82 -25.50
CA ALA A 96 -17.77 44.67 -26.95
C ALA A 96 -19.09 45.04 -27.65
N TYR A 97 -20.22 44.89 -26.96
CA TYR A 97 -21.56 45.00 -27.53
C TYR A 97 -21.85 46.36 -28.20
N PRO A 98 -21.49 47.53 -27.64
CA PRO A 98 -21.77 48.81 -28.30
C PRO A 98 -21.09 48.94 -29.67
N SER A 99 -19.81 48.57 -29.74
CA SER A 99 -19.03 48.59 -30.99
C SER A 99 -19.55 47.58 -32.00
N MET A 100 -19.86 46.36 -31.55
CA MET A 100 -20.42 45.30 -32.39
C MET A 100 -21.80 45.70 -32.94
N LYS A 101 -22.68 46.24 -32.09
CA LYS A 101 -24.02 46.70 -32.47
C LYS A 101 -23.96 47.80 -33.54
N LYS A 102 -23.04 48.77 -33.38
CA LYS A 102 -22.81 49.83 -34.37
C LYS A 102 -22.39 49.24 -35.72
N LEU A 103 -21.40 48.36 -35.72
CA LEU A 103 -20.87 47.73 -36.93
C LEU A 103 -21.93 46.89 -37.68
N LEU A 104 -22.72 46.09 -36.95
CA LEU A 104 -23.78 45.25 -37.52
C LEU A 104 -24.92 46.08 -38.13
N ARG A 105 -25.27 47.23 -37.54
CA ARG A 105 -26.27 48.14 -38.10
C ARG A 105 -25.78 48.86 -39.34
N GLU A 106 -24.59 49.45 -39.25
CA GLU A 106 -24.10 50.36 -40.29
C GLU A 106 -23.58 49.62 -41.53
N ARG A 107 -22.98 48.43 -41.36
CA ARG A 107 -22.35 47.69 -42.47
C ARG A 107 -23.19 46.52 -42.98
N PHE A 108 -24.01 45.94 -42.12
CA PHE A 108 -24.77 44.72 -42.44
C PHE A 108 -26.29 44.95 -42.40
N HIS A 109 -26.74 46.18 -42.12
CA HIS A 109 -28.16 46.59 -42.11
C HIS A 109 -29.05 45.73 -41.22
N MET A 110 -28.50 45.19 -40.12
CA MET A 110 -29.28 44.40 -39.17
C MET A 110 -30.10 45.30 -38.24
N GLU A 111 -31.42 45.17 -38.25
CA GLU A 111 -32.29 46.01 -37.43
C GLU A 111 -32.44 45.50 -35.98
N PHE A 112 -32.50 44.17 -35.81
CA PHE A 112 -32.70 43.52 -34.51
C PHE A 112 -31.44 42.78 -34.06
N ILE A 113 -30.84 43.24 -32.95
CA ILE A 113 -29.62 42.67 -32.36
C ILE A 113 -29.87 42.57 -30.86
N VAL A 114 -29.79 41.35 -30.32
CA VAL A 114 -30.02 41.06 -28.90
C VAL A 114 -28.77 40.39 -28.36
N PRO A 115 -28.14 40.92 -27.29
CA PRO A 115 -27.04 40.25 -26.61
C PRO A 115 -27.55 39.02 -25.84
N ARG A 116 -26.65 38.10 -25.50
CA ARG A 116 -26.99 36.88 -24.77
C ARG A 116 -27.12 37.09 -23.26
#